data_AF-A0A351J4G3-F1
#
_entry.id   AF-A0A351J4G3-F1
#
_cell.length_a   1.000
_cell.length_b   1.000
_cell.length_c   1.000
_cell.angle_alpha   90.00
_cell.angle_beta   90.00
_cell.angle_gamma   90.00
#
_symmetry.space_group_name_H-M   'P 1'
#
loop_
_entity.id
_entity.type
_entity.pdbx_description
1 polymer ?
#
loop_
_entity_poly.entity_id
_entity_poly.type
_entity_poly.pdbx_seq_one_letter_code
_entity_poly.pdbx_strand_id
1 'polypeptide(L)' 'ALRFTDYRKVILDPSTSTVELTEAGMAFDLGGAAKGYATGAAMERLVEPPAAGDR' A
#
# COMPACT_ATOMS: atom_id res chain seq x y z
N ALA A 1 -21.78 6.12 14.62
CA ALA A 1 -20.64 5.20 14.81
C ALA A 1 -19.80 4.98 13.54
N LEU A 2 -20.36 5.06 12.32
CA LEU A 2 -19.65 4.76 11.05
C LEU A 2 -19.20 6.00 10.24
N ARG A 3 -18.86 7.11 10.91
CA ARG A 3 -18.42 8.31 10.20
C ARG A 3 -17.00 8.08 9.64
N PHE A 4 -16.70 8.63 8.46
CA PHE A 4 -15.38 8.58 7.81
C PHE A 4 -14.90 7.21 7.31
N THR A 5 -15.79 6.21 7.20
CA THR A 5 -15.42 4.86 6.76
C THR A 5 -15.82 4.54 5.32
N ASP A 6 -16.36 5.49 4.55
CA ASP A 6 -16.74 5.25 3.16
C ASP A 6 -15.51 5.26 2.24
N TYR A 7 -14.98 4.08 1.92
CA TYR A 7 -13.79 3.93 1.08
C TYR A 7 -13.98 4.48 -0.34
N ARG A 8 -15.21 4.67 -0.83
CA ARG A 8 -15.47 5.23 -2.17
C ARG A 8 -15.11 6.71 -2.26
N LYS A 9 -14.85 7.35 -1.12
CA LYS A 9 -14.34 8.71 -0.99
C LYS A 9 -12.81 8.80 -1.07
N VAL A 10 -12.14 7.66 -1.25
CA VAL A 10 -10.71 7.56 -1.56
C VAL A 10 -10.55 7.52 -3.07
N ILE A 11 -9.90 8.52 -3.64
CA ILE A 11 -9.61 8.58 -5.08
C ILE A 11 -8.13 8.29 -5.29
N LEU A 12 -7.85 7.36 -6.20
CA LEU A 12 -6.50 7.03 -6.64
C LEU A 12 -6.31 7.60 -8.04
N ASP A 13 -5.23 8.34 -8.24
CA ASP A 13 -4.78 8.76 -9.57
C ASP A 13 -3.49 7.99 -9.93
N PRO A 14 -3.59 6.94 -10.77
CA PRO A 14 -2.42 6.16 -11.18
C PRO A 14 -1.43 6.96 -12.04
N SER A 15 -1.90 7.99 -12.74
CA SER A 15 -1.06 8.77 -13.65
C SER A 15 -0.07 9.66 -12.90
N THR A 16 -0.47 10.16 -11.73
CA THR A 16 0.35 11.01 -10.86
C THR A 16 0.83 10.32 -9.58
N SER A 17 0.38 9.08 -9.33
CA SER A 17 0.64 8.34 -8.08
C SER A 17 0.20 9.12 -6.84
N THR A 18 -0.96 9.77 -6.92
CA THR A 18 -1.54 10.54 -5.81
C THR A 18 -2.79 9.88 -5.26
N VAL A 19 -3.11 10.23 -4.01
CA VAL A 19 -4.27 9.72 -3.28
C VAL A 19 -4.99 10.89 -2.62
N GLU A 20 -6.30 10.98 -2.80
CA GLU A 20 -7.14 12.01 -2.19
C GLU A 20 -8.15 11.38 -1.22
N LEU A 21 -8.29 11.99 -0.04
CA LEU A 21 -9.37 11.75 0.91
C LEU A 21 -10.37 12.91 0.81
N THR A 22 -11.50 12.66 0.15
CA THR A 22 -12.46 13.73 -0.22
C THR A 22 -13.31 14.25 0.95
N GLU A 23 -13.25 13.60 2.13
CA GLU A 23 -13.93 14.05 3.34
C GLU A 23 -12.92 14.37 4.45
N ALA A 24 -12.94 15.62 4.91
CA ALA A 24 -12.10 16.07 6.00
C ALA A 24 -12.38 15.27 7.29
N GLY A 25 -11.32 14.72 7.88
CA GLY A 25 -11.39 13.85 9.07
C GLY A 25 -11.27 12.36 8.76
N MET A 26 -11.27 11.95 7.49
CA MET A 26 -10.86 10.61 7.09
C MET A 26 -9.38 10.36 7.40
N ALA A 27 -9.06 9.10 7.72
CA ALA A 27 -7.71 8.62 7.92
C ALA A 27 -7.60 7.18 7.39
N PHE A 28 -6.41 6.80 6.94
CA PHE A 28 -6.12 5.42 6.57
C PHE A 28 -5.70 4.60 7.78
N ASP A 29 -6.24 3.39 7.88
CA ASP A 29 -5.68 2.30 8.67
C ASP A 29 -5.40 1.13 7.72
N LEU A 30 -4.12 0.83 7.53
CA LEU A 30 -3.67 -0.26 6.66
C LEU A 30 -3.24 -1.49 7.45
N GLY A 31 -3.44 -1.55 8.77
CA GLY A 31 -2.95 -2.63 9.64
C GLY A 31 -3.43 -4.03 9.24
N GLY A 32 -4.61 -4.12 8.62
CA GLY A 32 -5.19 -5.35 8.09
C GLY A 32 -4.49 -5.89 6.84
N ALA A 33 -3.90 -5.03 6.00
CA ALA A 33 -3.29 -5.42 4.71
C ALA A 33 -1.76 -5.24 4.66
N ALA A 34 -1.20 -4.32 5.45
CA ALA A 34 0.20 -3.89 5.36
C ALA A 34 1.20 -5.04 5.52
N LYS A 35 0.91 -6.01 6.41
CA LYS A 35 1.80 -7.17 6.64
C LYS A 35 1.92 -8.05 5.38
N GLY A 36 0.80 -8.33 4.72
CA GLY A 36 0.79 -9.15 3.49
C GLY A 36 1.56 -8.47 2.36
N TYR A 37 1.36 -7.15 2.20
CA TYR A 37 2.11 -6.35 1.22
C TYR A 37 3.63 -6.40 1.49
N ALA A 38 4.06 -6.19 2.74
CA ALA A 38 5.47 -6.24 3.11
C ALA A 38 6.10 -7.62 2.85
N THR A 39 5.39 -8.71 3.18
CA THR A 39 5.84 -10.08 2.88
C THR A 39 5.99 -10.30 1.37
N GLY A 40 5.02 -9.86 0.56
CA GLY A 40 5.11 -9.95 -0.90
C GLY A 40 6.33 -9.22 -1.46
N ALA A 41 6.53 -7.97 -1.04
CA ALA A 41 7.67 -7.15 -1.46
C ALA A 41 9.04 -7.73 -1.01
N ALA A 42 9.08 -8.44 0.13
CA ALA A 42 10.27 -9.15 0.59
C ALA A 42 10.56 -10.39 -0.28
N MET A 43 9.52 -11.16 -0.62
CA MET A 43 9.66 -12.33 -1.49
C MET A 43 10.15 -11.95 -2.89
N GLU A 44 9.62 -10.88 -3.48
CA GLU A 44 10.09 -10.36 -4.77
C GLU A 44 11.60 -10.08 -4.78
N ARG A 45 12.15 -9.56 -3.68
CA ARG A 45 13.58 -9.28 -3.52
C ARG A 45 14.43 -10.51 -3.25
N LEU A 46 13.88 -11.52 -2.58
CA LEU A 46 14.58 -12.76 -2.26
C LEU A 46 14.59 -13.75 -3.44
N VAL A 47 13.64 -13.63 -4.36
CA VAL A 47 13.58 -14.42 -5.60
C VAL A 47 14.54 -13.87 -6.66
N GLU A 48 15.05 -12.65 -6.49
CA GLU A 48 16.17 -12.14 -7.29
C GLU A 48 17.41 -13.03 -7.03
N PRO A 49 17.97 -13.70 -8.05
CA PRO A 49 19.14 -14.53 -7.84
C PRO A 49 20.29 -13.66 -7.29
N PRO A 50 21.11 -14.17 -6.35
CA PRO A 50 22.22 -13.40 -5.81
C PRO A 50 23.08 -12.89 -6.97
N ALA A 51 23.43 -11.61 -6.92
CA ALA A 51 24.33 -11.00 -7.89
C ALA A 51 25.54 -11.91 -8.09
N ALA A 52 25.78 -12.31 -9.34
CA ALA A 52 26.88 -13.19 -9.71
C ALA A 52 28.21 -12.51 -9.36
N GLY A 53 28.75 -12.81 -8.18
CA GLY A 53 29.98 -12.18 -7.70
C GLY A 53 30.51 -12.68 -6.36
N ASP A 54 29.75 -13.48 -5.60
CA ASP A 54 30.20 -13.98 -4.30
C ASP A 54 30.34 -15.52 -4.34
N ARG A 55 31.35 -15.99 -5.07
CA ARG A 55 31.94 -17.34 -4.97
C ARG A 55 33.40 -17.31 -5.39
#